data_AF-A0A087V1T4-F1
#
_entry.id   AF-A0A087V1T4-F1
#
_cell.length_a   1.000
_cell.length_b   1.000
_cell.length_c   1.000
_cell.angle_alpha   90.00
_cell.angle_beta   90.00
_cell.angle_gamma   90.00
#
_symmetry.space_group_name_H-M   'P 1'
#
loop_
_entity.id
_entity.type
_entity.pdbx_description
1 polymer ?
#
loop_
_entity_poly.entity_id
_entity_poly.type
_entity_poly.pdbx_seq_one_letter_code
_entity_poly.pdbx_strand_id
1 'polypeptide(L)'
;MRSAIACWQWLLAARPDMELQFLQEMSAAWQMTIDREVGLFSEDPVQVDPLAAYEGCELAPNGPFIAPHSLWVKFLSERLEVAKYCNMNEVEIFANILHRSLPVAVGSSHHNRRHIASMGTRFRLLACGLSLLQGDVLPRAVCKNVLRERIYTAALDHFCGPSMCPTQKGSELRDDITTLIKFWNSLHSDKKYLRATMMGDFTESSGSQNLSLSLSSEWRSSTELSQTRAPQTGWMNTMPLSSN
;
A
#
# COMPACT_ATOMS: atom_id res chain seq x y z
N MET A 1 -17.95 -5.45 13.61
CA MET A 1 -16.84 -4.46 13.50
C MET A 1 -17.23 -3.05 13.94
N ARG A 2 -18.26 -2.40 13.36
CA ARG A 2 -18.64 -1.02 13.73
C ARG A 2 -18.86 -0.82 15.24
N SER A 3 -19.62 -1.72 15.87
CA SER A 3 -19.84 -1.68 17.33
C SER A 3 -18.55 -1.90 18.13
N ALA A 4 -17.65 -2.77 17.66
CA ALA A 4 -16.36 -2.99 18.30
C ALA A 4 -15.51 -1.70 18.29
N ILE A 5 -15.44 -1.01 17.14
CA ILE A 5 -14.73 0.28 17.03
C ILE A 5 -15.34 1.32 17.98
N ALA A 6 -16.67 1.41 18.06
CA ALA A 6 -17.32 2.33 18.98
C ALA A 6 -16.97 2.02 20.45
N CYS A 7 -16.96 0.74 20.83
CA CYS A 7 -16.52 0.31 22.17
C CYS A 7 -15.05 0.64 22.43
N TRP A 8 -14.17 0.43 21.45
CA TRP A 8 -12.74 0.76 21.56
C TRP A 8 -12.51 2.25 21.69
N GLN A 9 -13.18 3.07 20.88
CA GLN A 9 -13.12 4.53 20.97
C GLN A 9 -13.59 5.02 22.35
N TRP A 10 -14.68 4.47 22.86
CA TRP A 10 -15.18 4.80 24.20
C TRP A 10 -14.18 4.40 25.30
N LEU A 11 -13.64 3.17 25.24
CA LEU A 11 -12.66 2.69 26.20
C LEU A 11 -11.43 3.59 26.27
N LEU A 12 -10.89 3.95 25.11
CA LEU A 12 -9.67 4.76 25.01
C LEU A 12 -9.90 6.22 25.43
N ALA A 13 -11.11 6.75 25.21
CA ALA A 13 -11.50 8.05 25.73
C ALA A 13 -11.69 8.05 27.25
N ALA A 14 -12.24 6.97 27.81
CA ALA A 14 -12.49 6.84 29.24
C ALA A 14 -11.23 6.51 30.05
N ARG A 15 -10.30 5.74 29.46
CA ARG A 15 -9.11 5.17 30.12
C ARG A 15 -7.88 5.29 29.21
N PRO A 16 -7.33 6.51 29.04
CA PRO A 16 -6.12 6.71 28.23
C PRO A 16 -4.89 6.02 28.82
N ASP A 17 -4.89 5.75 30.12
CA ASP A 17 -3.84 5.00 30.81
C ASP A 17 -3.68 3.55 30.31
N MET A 18 -4.74 2.98 29.72
CA MET A 18 -4.74 1.61 29.20
C MET A 18 -4.44 1.52 27.69
N GLU A 19 -4.17 2.64 27.03
CA GLU A 19 -4.04 2.70 25.57
C GLU A 19 -2.97 1.77 25.02
N LEU A 20 -1.79 1.75 25.63
CA LEU A 20 -0.69 0.88 25.20
C LEU A 20 -1.04 -0.62 25.34
N GLN A 21 -1.63 -1.00 26.48
CA GLN A 21 -2.05 -2.39 26.75
C GLN A 21 -3.14 -2.83 25.76
N PHE A 22 -4.09 -1.93 25.49
CA PHE A 22 -5.12 -2.17 24.49
C PHE A 22 -4.53 -2.37 23.09
N LEU A 23 -3.56 -1.56 22.68
CA LEU A 23 -2.91 -1.68 21.37
C LEU A 23 -2.11 -2.99 21.24
N GLN A 24 -1.50 -3.48 22.33
CA GLN A 24 -0.83 -4.79 22.34
C GLN A 24 -1.82 -5.93 22.10
N GLU A 25 -2.95 -5.95 22.81
CA GLU A 25 -4.01 -6.95 22.61
C GLU A 25 -4.64 -6.84 21.22
N MET A 26 -4.83 -5.62 20.72
CA MET A 26 -5.30 -5.38 19.36
C MET A 26 -4.33 -5.93 18.31
N SER A 27 -3.02 -5.74 18.52
CA SER A 27 -1.98 -6.29 17.64
C SER A 27 -2.00 -7.82 17.63
N ALA A 28 -2.18 -8.45 18.79
CA ALA A 28 -2.35 -9.90 18.88
C ALA A 28 -3.63 -10.38 18.17
N ALA A 29 -4.75 -9.68 18.34
CA ALA A 29 -5.99 -9.99 17.64
C ALA A 29 -5.85 -9.82 16.12
N TRP A 30 -5.15 -8.78 15.65
CA TRP A 30 -4.83 -8.60 14.24
C TRP A 30 -3.94 -9.74 13.72
N GLN A 31 -2.92 -10.13 14.48
CA GLN A 31 -2.08 -11.27 14.12
C GLN A 31 -2.90 -12.55 13.94
N MET A 32 -3.89 -12.80 14.81
CA MET A 32 -4.77 -13.94 14.67
C MET A 32 -5.59 -13.91 13.37
N THR A 33 -5.91 -12.73 12.84
CA THR A 33 -6.60 -12.62 11.54
C THR A 33 -5.70 -13.00 10.37
N ILE A 34 -4.40 -12.74 10.49
CA ILE A 34 -3.38 -13.17 9.53
C ILE A 34 -3.20 -14.68 9.62
N ASP A 35 -3.00 -15.21 10.83
CA ASP A 35 -2.72 -16.64 11.06
C ASP A 35 -3.90 -17.54 10.67
N ARG A 36 -5.14 -17.04 10.82
CA ARG A 36 -6.36 -17.73 10.39
C ARG A 36 -6.76 -17.44 8.94
N GLU A 37 -6.00 -16.60 8.23
CA GLU A 37 -6.25 -16.22 6.84
C GLU A 37 -7.70 -15.76 6.60
N VAL A 38 -8.17 -14.80 7.40
CA VAL A 38 -9.55 -14.30 7.27
C VAL A 38 -9.61 -12.92 6.62
N GLY A 39 -10.66 -12.68 5.83
CA GLY A 39 -10.99 -11.38 5.27
C GLY A 39 -9.92 -10.81 4.33
N LEU A 40 -9.08 -9.90 4.80
CA LEU A 40 -8.02 -9.31 3.96
C LEU A 40 -6.92 -10.31 3.59
N PHE A 41 -6.72 -11.29 4.47
CA PHE A 41 -5.66 -12.29 4.40
C PHE A 41 -6.14 -13.64 3.88
N SER A 42 -7.43 -13.79 3.59
CA SER A 42 -7.97 -15.00 2.97
C SER A 42 -7.53 -15.11 1.52
N GLU A 43 -7.48 -16.34 1.02
CA GLU A 43 -7.38 -16.58 -0.42
C GLU A 43 -8.59 -15.99 -1.15
N ASP A 44 -8.35 -15.56 -2.39
CA ASP A 44 -9.40 -15.09 -3.27
C ASP A 44 -10.29 -16.27 -3.66
N PRO A 45 -11.62 -16.11 -3.57
CA PRO A 45 -12.52 -17.18 -3.97
C PRO A 45 -12.38 -17.48 -5.46
N VAL A 46 -12.63 -18.73 -5.84
CA VAL A 46 -12.57 -19.16 -7.24
C VAL A 46 -13.68 -18.46 -8.02
N GLN A 47 -13.29 -17.67 -9.02
CA GLN A 47 -14.21 -17.03 -9.96
C GLN A 47 -14.39 -17.95 -11.18
N VAL A 48 -15.64 -18.21 -11.56
CA VAL A 48 -15.95 -18.99 -12.77
C VAL A 48 -15.57 -18.18 -14.00
N ASP A 49 -14.86 -18.81 -14.93
CA ASP A 49 -14.54 -18.21 -16.22
C ASP A 49 -15.83 -18.07 -17.05
N PRO A 50 -16.24 -16.85 -17.43
CA PRO A 50 -17.43 -16.65 -18.24
C PRO A 50 -17.40 -17.36 -19.60
N LEU A 51 -16.20 -17.71 -20.10
CA LEU A 51 -16.04 -18.46 -21.35
C LEU A 51 -16.23 -19.98 -21.18
N ALA A 52 -16.26 -20.48 -19.93
CA ALA A 52 -16.43 -21.89 -19.59
C ALA A 52 -17.57 -22.08 -18.57
N ALA A 53 -18.69 -21.39 -18.78
CA ALA A 53 -19.87 -21.50 -17.94
C ALA A 53 -20.50 -22.90 -17.99
N TYR A 54 -20.99 -23.37 -16.84
CA TYR A 54 -21.70 -24.65 -16.69
C TYR A 54 -23.06 -24.46 -16.01
N GLU A 55 -23.93 -25.46 -16.13
CA GLU A 55 -25.27 -25.39 -15.55
C GLU A 55 -25.21 -25.24 -14.02
N GLY A 56 -25.85 -24.18 -13.50
CA GLY A 56 -25.82 -23.83 -12.08
C GLY A 56 -24.65 -22.96 -11.63
N CYS A 57 -23.76 -22.52 -12.53
CA CYS A 57 -22.69 -21.59 -12.17
C CYS A 57 -23.21 -20.15 -11.98
N GLU A 58 -22.65 -19.43 -10.99
CA GLU A 58 -22.92 -18.00 -10.78
C GLU A 58 -21.80 -17.15 -11.41
N LEU A 59 -22.14 -16.34 -12.41
CA LEU A 59 -21.20 -15.44 -13.08
C LEU A 59 -21.07 -14.06 -12.40
N ALA A 60 -21.54 -13.94 -11.15
CA ALA A 60 -21.41 -12.72 -10.37
C ALA A 60 -19.97 -12.58 -9.84
N PRO A 61 -19.46 -11.34 -9.66
CA PRO A 61 -18.17 -11.14 -9.00
C PRO A 61 -18.20 -11.68 -7.57
N ASN A 62 -17.28 -12.59 -7.25
CA ASN A 62 -17.13 -13.16 -5.93
C ASN A 62 -15.82 -12.64 -5.32
N GLY A 63 -15.93 -11.80 -4.28
CA GLY A 63 -14.79 -11.20 -3.60
C GLY A 63 -14.70 -11.62 -2.14
N PRO A 64 -13.51 -11.56 -1.52
CA PRO A 64 -13.36 -11.90 -0.12
C PRO A 64 -14.09 -10.90 0.79
N PHE A 65 -14.45 -11.35 2.00
CA PHE A 65 -15.19 -10.51 2.95
C PHE A 65 -14.28 -9.52 3.67
N ILE A 66 -14.06 -8.35 3.06
CA ILE A 66 -13.06 -7.37 3.51
C ILE A 66 -13.64 -6.29 4.44
N ALA A 67 -14.97 -6.11 4.47
CA ALA A 67 -15.61 -5.00 5.19
C ALA A 67 -15.14 -4.80 6.65
N PRO A 68 -14.94 -5.85 7.48
CA PRO A 68 -14.38 -5.70 8.82
C PRO A 68 -12.95 -5.13 8.82
N HIS A 69 -12.07 -5.68 7.99
CA HIS A 69 -10.68 -5.22 7.88
C HIS A 69 -10.61 -3.81 7.30
N SER A 70 -11.48 -3.43 6.37
CA SER A 70 -11.54 -2.06 5.85
C SER A 70 -11.77 -1.03 6.96
N LEU A 71 -12.72 -1.31 7.86
CA LEU A 71 -13.00 -0.45 9.02
C LEU A 71 -11.87 -0.48 10.05
N TRP A 72 -11.28 -1.66 10.29
CA TRP A 72 -10.15 -1.80 11.22
C TRP A 72 -8.92 -1.04 10.73
N VAL A 73 -8.58 -1.16 9.45
CA VAL A 73 -7.47 -0.42 8.85
C VAL A 73 -7.72 1.08 8.93
N LYS A 74 -8.94 1.58 8.68
CA LYS A 74 -9.26 3.01 8.87
C LYS A 74 -8.99 3.46 10.30
N PHE A 75 -9.44 2.69 11.29
CA PHE A 75 -9.16 2.96 12.70
C PHE A 75 -7.64 2.96 12.98
N LEU A 76 -6.89 1.96 12.51
CA LEU A 76 -5.44 1.90 12.67
C LEU A 76 -4.74 3.10 12.01
N SER A 77 -5.19 3.51 10.81
CA SER A 77 -4.66 4.68 10.10
C SER A 77 -4.80 5.95 10.92
N GLU A 78 -5.99 6.20 11.46
CA GLU A 78 -6.28 7.38 12.29
C GLU A 78 -5.44 7.38 13.56
N ARG A 79 -5.34 6.23 14.25
CA ARG A 79 -4.55 6.12 15.49
C ARG A 79 -3.06 6.26 15.25
N LEU A 80 -2.54 5.64 14.20
CA LEU A 80 -1.14 5.75 13.81
C LEU A 80 -0.76 7.21 13.52
N GLU A 81 -1.63 7.98 12.88
CA GLU A 81 -1.34 9.39 12.57
C GLU A 81 -1.11 10.24 13.82
N VAL A 82 -1.84 9.97 14.90
CA VAL A 82 -1.64 10.64 16.20
C VAL A 82 -0.41 10.07 16.90
N ALA A 83 -0.27 8.75 16.96
CA ALA A 83 0.78 8.07 17.71
C ALA A 83 2.20 8.48 17.29
N LYS A 84 2.42 8.75 15.99
CA LYS A 84 3.72 9.22 15.43
C LYS A 84 4.31 10.40 16.17
N TYR A 85 3.48 11.25 16.76
CA TYR A 85 3.92 12.48 17.41
C TYR A 85 3.90 12.41 18.94
N CYS A 86 3.30 11.36 19.51
CA CYS A 86 2.98 11.30 20.93
C CYS A 86 3.67 10.14 21.66
N ASN A 87 3.79 8.97 21.04
CA ASN A 87 4.21 7.76 21.77
C ASN A 87 4.99 6.77 20.89
N MET A 88 6.27 6.59 21.21
CA MET A 88 7.14 5.69 20.46
C MET A 88 6.76 4.21 20.62
N ASN A 89 6.31 3.82 21.80
CA ASN A 89 5.94 2.44 22.08
C ASN A 89 4.72 2.02 21.23
N GLU A 90 3.78 2.93 21.00
CA GLU A 90 2.63 2.66 20.12
C GLU A 90 3.05 2.55 18.66
N VAL A 91 3.96 3.42 18.21
CA VAL A 91 4.51 3.35 16.86
C VAL A 91 5.21 2.03 16.61
N GLU A 92 5.94 1.49 17.59
CA GLU A 92 6.54 0.15 17.49
C GLU A 92 5.49 -0.94 17.31
N ILE A 93 4.37 -0.87 18.03
CA ILE A 93 3.25 -1.81 17.87
C ILE A 93 2.66 -1.70 16.45
N PHE A 94 2.41 -0.49 15.95
CA PHE A 94 1.92 -0.29 14.57
C PHE A 94 2.92 -0.77 13.52
N ALA A 95 4.22 -0.54 13.72
CA ALA A 95 5.27 -1.04 12.85
C ALA A 95 5.25 -2.57 12.79
N ASN A 96 5.10 -3.23 13.94
CA ASN A 96 5.00 -4.69 14.01
C ASN A 96 3.75 -5.22 13.27
N ILE A 97 2.59 -4.57 13.44
CA ILE A 97 1.36 -4.88 12.68
C ILE A 97 1.65 -4.82 11.17
N LEU A 98 2.28 -3.75 10.70
CA LEU A 98 2.60 -3.56 9.28
C LEU A 98 3.61 -4.60 8.77
N HIS A 99 4.69 -4.85 9.52
CA HIS A 99 5.70 -5.84 9.16
C HIS A 99 5.11 -7.25 8.98
N ARG A 100 4.15 -7.63 9.82
CA ARG A 100 3.49 -8.93 9.76
C ARG A 100 2.41 -9.02 8.68
N SER A 101 1.77 -7.90 8.36
CA SER A 101 0.69 -7.85 7.36
C SER A 101 1.18 -7.90 5.91
N LEU A 102 2.43 -7.51 5.66
CA LEU A 102 2.97 -7.33 4.31
C LEU A 102 3.93 -8.49 3.93
N PRO A 103 3.51 -9.40 3.03
CA PRO A 103 4.35 -10.49 2.57
C PRO A 103 5.50 -9.98 1.67
N VAL A 104 6.60 -10.73 1.61
CA VAL A 104 7.78 -10.43 0.77
C VAL A 104 7.80 -11.27 -0.52
N ALA A 105 6.75 -12.05 -0.79
CA ALA A 105 6.65 -12.85 -2.01
C ALA A 105 5.95 -12.04 -3.11
N VAL A 106 6.53 -12.01 -4.31
CA VAL A 106 5.92 -11.44 -5.53
C VAL A 106 5.56 -12.56 -6.48
N GLY A 107 4.34 -12.54 -7.02
CA GLY A 107 3.96 -13.39 -8.14
C GLY A 107 3.78 -14.87 -7.76
N SER A 108 3.79 -15.20 -6.46
CA SER A 108 3.53 -16.59 -6.03
C SER A 108 2.16 -17.03 -6.49
N SER A 109 2.09 -18.21 -7.12
CA SER A 109 0.84 -18.82 -7.56
C SER A 109 0.05 -19.47 -6.41
N HIS A 110 0.70 -19.75 -5.29
CA HIS A 110 0.14 -20.58 -4.21
C HIS A 110 -0.74 -19.81 -3.23
N HIS A 111 -0.81 -18.47 -3.32
CA HIS A 111 -1.63 -17.64 -2.43
C HIS A 111 -2.20 -16.47 -3.23
N ASN A 112 -3.26 -16.70 -3.99
CA ASN A 112 -3.89 -15.64 -4.77
C ASN A 112 -4.70 -14.75 -3.82
N ARG A 113 -4.12 -13.62 -3.42
CA ARG A 113 -4.76 -12.61 -2.55
C ARG A 113 -4.73 -11.26 -3.27
N ARG A 114 -5.15 -11.24 -4.54
CA ARG A 114 -5.02 -10.10 -5.46
C ARG A 114 -6.36 -9.55 -5.94
N HIS A 115 -7.47 -9.99 -5.36
CA HIS A 115 -8.80 -9.55 -5.76
C HIS A 115 -9.00 -8.04 -5.60
N ILE A 116 -9.69 -7.43 -6.57
CA ILE A 116 -9.89 -5.98 -6.67
C ILE A 116 -10.70 -5.39 -5.51
N ALA A 117 -11.60 -6.18 -4.92
CA ALA A 117 -12.40 -5.77 -3.75
C ALA A 117 -11.51 -5.34 -2.56
N SER A 118 -10.35 -5.97 -2.42
CA SER A 118 -9.41 -5.74 -1.31
C SER A 118 -8.43 -4.61 -1.57
N MET A 119 -8.34 -4.12 -2.81
CA MET A 119 -7.36 -3.14 -3.24
C MET A 119 -7.39 -1.88 -2.35
N GLY A 120 -8.56 -1.27 -2.13
CA GLY A 120 -8.65 -0.07 -1.29
C GLY A 120 -8.15 -0.28 0.14
N THR A 121 -8.46 -1.43 0.75
CA THR A 121 -8.01 -1.75 2.11
C THR A 121 -6.50 -2.04 2.16
N ARG A 122 -5.97 -2.81 1.20
CA ARG A 122 -4.52 -3.09 1.12
C ARG A 122 -3.72 -1.84 0.90
N PHE A 123 -4.09 -1.00 -0.07
CA PHE A 123 -3.36 0.22 -0.37
C PHE A 123 -3.48 1.27 0.73
N ARG A 124 -4.56 1.27 1.52
CA ARG A 124 -4.63 2.07 2.76
C ARG A 124 -3.60 1.60 3.78
N LEU A 125 -3.47 0.29 3.98
CA LEU A 125 -2.46 -0.28 4.88
C LEU A 125 -1.03 0.01 4.41
N LEU A 126 -0.77 -0.09 3.10
CA LEU A 126 0.50 0.29 2.49
C LEU A 126 0.79 1.79 2.68
N ALA A 127 -0.21 2.66 2.51
CA ALA A 127 -0.09 4.09 2.74
C ALA A 127 0.23 4.41 4.22
N CYS A 128 -0.32 3.65 5.18
CA CYS A 128 0.06 3.77 6.58
C CYS A 128 1.54 3.47 6.80
N GLY A 129 2.05 2.37 6.24
CA GLY A 129 3.46 2.02 6.34
C GLY A 129 4.38 3.03 5.68
N LEU A 130 3.98 3.57 4.53
CA LEU A 130 4.76 4.58 3.83
C LEU A 130 4.79 5.91 4.60
N SER A 131 3.66 6.31 5.17
CA SER A 131 3.59 7.50 6.03
C SER A 131 4.45 7.35 7.30
N LEU A 132 4.56 6.13 7.85
CA LEU A 132 5.48 5.85 8.96
C LEU A 132 6.95 5.99 8.57
N LEU A 133 7.31 5.54 7.36
CA LEU A 133 8.67 5.73 6.81
C LEU A 133 9.00 7.21 6.58
N GLN A 134 8.05 7.98 6.06
CA GLN A 134 8.21 9.39 5.72
C GLN A 134 8.23 10.30 6.96
N GLY A 135 7.58 9.89 8.05
CA GLY A 135 7.64 10.60 9.32
C GLY A 135 8.98 10.48 10.05
N ASP A 136 9.91 9.67 9.55
CA ASP A 136 11.22 9.36 10.13
C ASP A 136 11.17 8.82 11.58
N VAL A 137 10.00 8.35 12.01
CA VAL A 137 9.71 8.01 13.41
C VAL A 137 10.36 6.68 13.85
N LEU A 138 10.71 5.82 12.89
CA LEU A 138 11.36 4.54 13.18
C LEU A 138 12.83 4.79 13.58
N PRO A 139 13.32 4.23 14.69
CA PRO A 139 14.68 4.54 15.16
C PRO A 139 15.78 3.81 14.38
N ARG A 140 15.49 2.66 13.75
CA ARG A 140 16.49 1.80 13.10
C ARG A 140 16.40 1.84 11.58
N ALA A 141 17.52 2.18 10.91
CA ALA A 141 17.62 2.21 9.45
C ALA A 141 17.28 0.86 8.78
N VAL A 142 17.71 -0.25 9.38
CA VAL A 142 17.40 -1.59 8.86
C VAL A 142 15.90 -1.87 8.87
N CYS A 143 15.19 -1.55 9.96
CA CYS A 143 13.75 -1.72 10.05
C CYS A 143 13.01 -0.88 8.99
N LYS A 144 13.49 0.35 8.73
CA LYS A 144 12.96 1.20 7.64
C LYS A 144 13.13 0.54 6.28
N ASN A 145 14.30 0.01 5.99
CA ASN A 145 14.59 -0.62 4.70
C ASN A 145 13.75 -1.89 4.50
N VAL A 146 13.64 -2.73 5.52
CA VAL A 146 12.80 -3.95 5.48
C VAL A 146 11.32 -3.59 5.30
N LEU A 147 10.81 -2.57 5.99
CA LEU A 147 9.43 -2.13 5.82
C LEU A 147 9.20 -1.57 4.42
N ARG A 148 10.14 -0.78 3.91
CA ARG A 148 10.07 -0.22 2.56
C ARG A 148 10.05 -1.30 1.49
N GLU A 149 10.95 -2.28 1.58
CA GLU A 149 10.97 -3.44 0.71
C GLU A 149 9.61 -4.14 0.74
N ARG A 150 9.08 -4.46 1.92
CA ARG A 150 7.75 -5.07 2.08
C ARG A 150 6.63 -4.28 1.41
N ILE A 151 6.62 -2.96 1.54
CA ILE A 151 5.61 -2.10 0.92
C ILE A 151 5.70 -2.19 -0.61
N TYR A 152 6.91 -2.10 -1.17
CA TYR A 152 7.11 -2.15 -2.62
C TYR A 152 6.76 -3.52 -3.19
N THR A 153 7.24 -4.56 -2.53
CA THR A 153 7.00 -5.95 -2.90
C THR A 153 5.51 -6.30 -2.84
N ALA A 154 4.80 -5.88 -1.78
CA ALA A 154 3.35 -6.09 -1.66
C ALA A 154 2.54 -5.29 -2.69
N ALA A 155 2.97 -4.06 -3.02
CA ALA A 155 2.35 -3.28 -4.08
C ALA A 155 2.53 -3.94 -5.45
N LEU A 156 3.74 -4.42 -5.76
CA LEU A 156 4.05 -5.13 -6.99
C LEU A 156 3.29 -6.46 -7.08
N ASP A 157 3.22 -7.23 -6.00
CA ASP A 157 2.49 -8.50 -5.97
C ASP A 157 1.02 -8.33 -6.37
N HIS A 158 0.36 -7.25 -5.94
CA HIS A 158 -1.02 -6.98 -6.33
C HIS A 158 -1.20 -6.92 -7.85
N PHE A 159 -0.26 -6.31 -8.58
CA PHE A 159 -0.30 -6.18 -10.03
C PHE A 159 0.16 -7.43 -10.78
N CYS A 160 0.66 -8.46 -10.10
CA CYS A 160 0.91 -9.77 -10.70
C CYS A 160 -0.38 -10.61 -10.83
N GLY A 161 -1.53 -10.12 -10.37
CA GLY A 161 -2.83 -10.76 -10.53
C GLY A 161 -3.47 -10.44 -11.89
N PRO A 162 -4.53 -11.19 -12.27
CA PRO A 162 -5.30 -10.85 -13.47
C PRO A 162 -5.99 -9.49 -13.28
N SER A 163 -6.07 -8.72 -14.36
CA SER A 163 -6.80 -7.45 -14.38
C SER A 163 -8.30 -7.69 -14.17
N MET A 164 -8.87 -7.08 -13.13
CA MET A 164 -10.29 -7.20 -12.78
C MET A 164 -10.97 -5.83 -12.80
N CYS A 165 -12.23 -5.79 -13.24
CA CYS A 165 -13.06 -4.59 -13.09
C CYS A 165 -13.45 -4.39 -11.62
N PRO A 166 -13.53 -3.14 -11.12
CA PRO A 166 -13.95 -2.88 -9.75
C PRO A 166 -15.33 -3.48 -9.43
N THR A 167 -15.45 -4.07 -8.24
CA THR A 167 -16.71 -4.68 -7.77
C THR A 167 -17.52 -3.72 -6.89
N GLN A 168 -16.85 -2.75 -6.27
CA GLN A 168 -17.41 -1.69 -5.44
C GLN A 168 -18.17 -0.67 -6.28
N LYS A 169 -19.15 0.01 -5.67
CA LYS A 169 -20.00 1.00 -6.35
C LYS A 169 -20.05 2.33 -5.59
N GLY A 170 -20.39 3.40 -6.32
CA GLY A 170 -20.72 4.70 -5.74
C GLY A 170 -19.59 5.31 -4.90
N SER A 171 -19.86 5.58 -3.62
CA SER A 171 -18.92 6.22 -2.70
C SER A 171 -17.75 5.33 -2.31
N GLU A 172 -17.95 4.01 -2.19
CA GLU A 172 -16.89 3.07 -1.80
C GLU A 172 -15.81 3.03 -2.86
N LEU A 173 -16.21 2.94 -4.14
CA LEU A 173 -15.26 2.98 -5.25
C LEU A 173 -14.48 4.31 -5.30
N ARG A 174 -15.15 5.44 -5.03
CA ARG A 174 -14.47 6.75 -4.97
C ARG A 174 -13.45 6.82 -3.84
N ASP A 175 -13.75 6.25 -2.67
CA ASP A 175 -12.83 6.16 -1.53
C ASP A 175 -11.60 5.30 -1.88
N ASP A 176 -11.81 4.17 -2.55
CA ASP A 176 -10.74 3.28 -2.99
C ASP A 176 -9.82 3.96 -4.02
N ILE A 177 -10.39 4.61 -5.03
CA ILE A 177 -9.63 5.39 -6.03
C ILE A 177 -8.85 6.52 -5.35
N THR A 178 -9.49 7.25 -4.43
CA THR A 178 -8.82 8.33 -3.68
C THR A 178 -7.65 7.79 -2.86
N THR A 179 -7.82 6.61 -2.24
CA THR A 179 -6.76 5.93 -1.49
C THR A 179 -5.58 5.57 -2.40
N LEU A 180 -5.85 5.05 -3.61
CA LEU A 180 -4.80 4.74 -4.58
C LEU A 180 -4.04 5.98 -5.06
N ILE A 181 -4.75 7.07 -5.37
CA ILE A 181 -4.12 8.32 -5.81
C ILE A 181 -3.22 8.87 -4.69
N LYS A 182 -3.70 8.85 -3.44
CA LYS A 182 -2.91 9.26 -2.28
C LYS A 182 -1.67 8.39 -2.10
N PHE A 183 -1.82 7.07 -2.22
CA PHE A 183 -0.69 6.14 -2.15
C PHE A 183 0.33 6.42 -3.25
N TRP A 184 -0.11 6.59 -4.50
CA TRP A 184 0.75 6.92 -5.62
C TRP A 184 1.55 8.21 -5.39
N ASN A 185 0.89 9.27 -4.95
CA ASN A 185 1.54 10.55 -4.66
C ASN A 185 2.58 10.41 -3.53
N SER A 186 2.23 9.69 -2.46
CA SER A 186 3.15 9.41 -1.35
C SER A 186 4.34 8.57 -1.83
N LEU A 187 4.11 7.54 -2.65
CA LEU A 187 5.15 6.69 -3.24
C LEU A 187 6.10 7.51 -4.12
N HIS A 188 5.56 8.37 -4.96
CA HIS A 188 6.36 9.25 -5.82
C HIS A 188 7.23 10.21 -5.01
N SER A 189 6.70 10.72 -3.88
CA SER A 189 7.46 11.57 -2.97
C SER A 189 8.53 10.83 -2.17
N ASP A 190 8.42 9.49 -1.99
CA ASP A 190 9.37 8.68 -1.21
C ASP A 190 10.80 8.77 -1.75
N LYS A 191 10.98 9.02 -3.05
CA LYS A 191 12.29 9.26 -3.67
C LYS A 191 13.11 10.36 -2.96
N LYS A 192 12.45 11.38 -2.41
CA LYS A 192 13.11 12.46 -1.65
C LYS A 192 13.63 11.95 -0.31
N TYR A 193 12.84 11.13 0.38
CA TYR A 193 13.18 10.53 1.66
C TYR A 193 14.32 9.52 1.50
N LEU A 194 14.32 8.72 0.44
CA LEU A 194 15.42 7.82 0.09
C LEU A 194 16.75 8.57 -0.08
N ARG A 195 16.76 9.69 -0.80
CA ARG A 195 17.96 10.52 -0.97
C ARG A 195 18.44 11.10 0.36
N ALA A 196 17.52 11.56 1.21
CA ALA A 196 17.85 12.08 2.53
C ALA A 196 18.43 10.99 3.45
N THR A 197 17.85 9.79 3.48
CA THR A 197 18.37 8.66 4.26
C THR A 197 19.77 8.24 3.79
N MET A 198 20.00 8.17 2.47
CA MET A 198 21.33 7.86 1.93
C MET A 198 22.37 8.92 2.32
N MET A 199 22.02 10.20 2.35
CA MET A 199 22.93 11.28 2.74
C MET A 199 23.19 11.35 4.26
N GLY A 200 22.20 10.97 5.09
CA GLY A 200 22.35 10.90 6.55
C GLY A 200 23.31 9.81 7.03
N ASP A 201 23.31 8.65 6.36
CA ASP A 201 24.19 7.52 6.71
C ASP A 201 25.69 7.85 6.50
N PHE A 202 26.01 8.71 5.52
CA PHE A 202 27.38 9.18 5.31
C PHE A 202 27.89 10.13 6.41
N THR A 203 26.99 10.85 7.09
CA THR A 203 27.37 11.84 8.11
C THR A 203 27.58 11.19 9.48
N GLU A 204 26.85 10.14 9.84
CA GLU A 204 27.11 9.35 11.06
C GLU A 204 28.33 8.43 10.94
N SER A 205 28.72 8.01 9.73
CA SER A 205 29.90 7.18 9.50
C SER A 205 31.22 7.98 9.37
N SER A 206 31.21 9.31 9.49
CA SER A 206 32.40 10.16 9.33
C SER A 206 33.29 10.18 10.58
N GLY A 207 33.65 8.99 11.03
CA GLY A 207 34.63 8.71 12.06
C GLY A 207 35.51 7.52 11.71
N SER A 208 35.76 7.23 10.42
CA SER A 208 36.97 6.54 9.92
C SER A 208 36.92 6.31 8.40
N GLN A 209 37.94 6.84 7.71
CA GLN A 209 38.56 6.34 6.47
C GLN A 209 37.71 6.23 5.19
N ASN A 210 37.95 7.19 4.29
CA ASN A 210 37.91 7.18 2.82
C ASN A 210 37.33 5.95 2.08
N LEU A 211 36.37 6.19 1.18
CA LEU A 211 36.47 5.75 -0.23
C LEU A 211 35.50 6.56 -1.12
N SER A 212 36.03 7.40 -2.00
CA SER A 212 35.25 8.11 -3.01
C SER A 212 34.79 7.16 -4.11
N LEU A 213 33.57 6.64 -4.01
CA LEU A 213 32.88 6.00 -5.12
C LEU A 213 32.14 7.08 -5.93
N SER A 214 32.78 7.54 -7.00
CA SER A 214 32.14 8.31 -8.06
C SER A 214 31.12 7.43 -8.79
N LEU A 215 29.88 7.37 -8.31
CA LEU A 215 28.76 6.94 -9.13
C LEU A 215 28.39 8.09 -10.07
N SER A 216 29.01 8.07 -11.24
CA SER A 216 28.66 8.88 -12.39
C SER A 216 27.18 8.69 -12.77
N SER A 217 26.36 9.68 -12.40
CA SER A 217 25.31 10.35 -13.19
C SER A 217 24.67 9.68 -14.43
N GLU A 218 24.22 8.42 -14.35
CA GLU A 218 23.34 7.83 -15.38
C GLU A 218 21.97 7.42 -14.83
N TRP A 219 21.26 8.38 -14.27
CA TRP A 219 19.79 8.37 -14.24
C TRP A 219 19.31 9.66 -14.89
N ARG A 220 19.55 9.77 -16.20
CA ARG A 220 18.91 10.79 -17.00
C ARG A 220 17.40 10.57 -16.93
N SER A 221 16.74 11.54 -16.32
CA SER A 221 15.31 11.76 -16.36
C SER A 221 14.81 11.63 -17.80
N SER A 222 13.97 10.62 -18.09
CA SER A 222 13.16 10.62 -19.31
C SER A 222 11.97 11.55 -19.11
N THR A 223 12.28 12.85 -19.05
CA THR A 223 11.33 13.95 -19.20
C THR A 223 11.98 14.99 -20.09
N GLU A 224 12.37 14.60 -21.30
CA GLU A 224 12.60 15.48 -22.43
C GLU A 224 12.04 14.81 -23.68
N LEU A 225 10.74 14.99 -23.91
CA LEU A 225 10.17 14.93 -25.25
C LEU A 225 9.66 16.33 -25.60
N SER A 226 10.59 17.27 -25.76
CA SER A 226 10.36 18.56 -26.39
C SER A 226 11.70 19.14 -26.78
N GLN A 227 11.93 19.33 -28.08
CA GLN A 227 13.13 19.88 -28.74
C GLN A 227 14.25 18.84 -28.89
N THR A 228 14.56 18.27 -30.06
CA THR A 228 14.73 18.89 -31.37
C THR A 228 14.74 17.80 -32.46
N ARG A 229 13.84 17.88 -33.43
CA ARG A 229 14.12 17.48 -34.82
C ARG A 229 13.03 18.05 -35.71
N ALA A 230 13.34 19.15 -36.40
CA ALA A 230 12.59 19.51 -37.59
C ALA A 230 12.85 18.46 -38.67
N PRO A 231 11.80 18.01 -39.38
CA PRO A 231 11.92 17.89 -40.82
C PRO A 231 10.80 18.65 -41.54
N GLN A 232 11.26 19.32 -42.59
CA GLN A 232 10.60 19.81 -43.80
C GLN A 232 9.11 19.47 -44.01
N THR A 233 8.33 20.53 -44.24
CA THR A 233 7.26 20.67 -45.25
C THR A 233 6.56 19.38 -45.72
N GLY A 234 5.28 19.23 -45.39
CA GLY A 234 4.43 18.25 -46.04
C GLY A 234 3.03 18.22 -45.45
N TRP A 235 2.09 18.87 -46.12
CA TRP A 235 0.66 18.80 -45.82
C TRP A 235 0.20 17.34 -45.85
N MET A 236 -0.28 16.80 -44.73
CA MET A 236 -1.00 15.53 -44.74
C MET A 236 -2.49 15.80 -44.93
N ASN A 237 -2.92 15.59 -46.16
CA ASN A 237 -4.32 15.45 -46.55
C ASN A 237 -5.02 14.43 -45.66
N THR A 238 -6.04 14.88 -44.94
CA THR A 238 -7.09 14.01 -44.44
C THR A 238 -8.04 13.74 -45.62
N MET A 239 -8.15 12.48 -46.05
CA MET A 239 -9.24 12.06 -46.94
C MET A 239 -10.52 11.95 -46.09
N PRO A 240 -11.58 12.72 -46.36
CA PRO A 240 -12.88 12.45 -45.79
C PRO A 240 -13.63 11.46 -46.70
N LEU A 241 -14.14 10.39 -46.10
CA LEU A 241 -15.18 9.57 -46.72
C LEU A 241 -16.49 10.35 -46.75
N SER A 242 -17.08 10.59 -47.93
CA SER A 242 -18.52 10.48 -48.16
C SER A 242 -18.94 10.62 -49.63
N SER A 243 -19.72 9.64 -50.07
CA SER A 243 -20.93 9.65 -50.93
C SER A 243 -21.03 10.57 -52.16
N ASN A 244 -21.00 9.98 -53.36
CA ASN A 244 -22.18 9.73 -54.21
C ASN A 244 -21.80 8.88 -55.43
#